data_AF-A0A378FZB1-F1
#
_entry.id   AF-A0A378FZB1-F1
#
_cell.length_a   1.000
_cell.length_b   1.000
_cell.length_c   1.000
_cell.angle_alpha   90.00
_cell.angle_beta   90.00
_cell.angle_gamma   90.00
#
_symmetry.space_group_name_H-M   'P 1'
#
loop_
_entity.id
_entity.type
_entity.pdbx_description
1 polymer ?
#
loop_
_entity_poly.entity_id
_entity_poly.type
_entity_poly.pdbx_seq_one_letter_code
_entity_poly.pdbx_strand_id
1 'polypeptide(L)'
;MWKINPASGVCIDTCHAFAAGYDLRSAEACEKTFAAFERIVGFQYLRGMHLNDAKSAFGSRVDRHHSLGEGNIGHDCFSWIMQDSRFDGIPLILETINPDIWAEEIAWLRGSRLPKWRK
;
A
#
# COMPACT_ATOMS: atom_id res chain seq x y z
N MET A 1 -0.28 -3.04 28.57
CA MET A 1 -0.08 -3.21 27.11
C MET A 1 -1.45 -3.30 26.47
N TRP A 2 -1.83 -2.33 25.64
CA TRP A 2 -3.13 -2.34 24.96
C TRP A 2 -3.14 -3.45 23.90
N LYS A 3 -4.19 -4.27 23.89
CA LYS A 3 -4.42 -5.28 22.85
C LYS A 3 -5.56 -4.82 21.94
N ILE A 4 -5.41 -4.99 20.64
CA ILE A 4 -6.47 -4.73 19.67
C ILE A 4 -7.58 -5.77 19.92
N ASN A 5 -8.83 -5.33 19.90
CA ASN A 5 -9.98 -6.23 20.02
C ASN A 5 -9.98 -7.22 18.83
N PRO A 6 -10.15 -8.54 19.03
CA PRO A 6 -10.16 -9.52 17.95
C PRO A 6 -11.15 -9.23 16.81
N ALA A 7 -12.23 -8.51 17.08
CA ALA A 7 -13.23 -8.10 16.08
C ALA A 7 -12.84 -6.82 15.30
N SER A 8 -11.75 -6.15 15.67
CA SER A 8 -11.24 -4.96 14.99
C SER A 8 -10.18 -5.31 13.96
N GLY A 9 -10.08 -4.48 12.92
CA GLY A 9 -9.03 -4.56 11.91
C GLY A 9 -8.60 -3.18 11.46
N VAL A 10 -7.55 -3.13 10.64
CA VAL A 10 -6.98 -1.90 10.10
C VAL A 10 -6.93 -1.97 8.58
N CYS A 11 -7.07 -0.80 7.95
CA CYS A 11 -6.76 -0.56 6.55
C CYS A 11 -5.52 0.33 6.48
N ILE A 12 -4.56 -0.01 5.63
CA ILE A 12 -3.41 0.86 5.34
C ILE A 12 -3.67 1.57 4.02
N ASP A 13 -3.59 2.89 4.03
CA ASP A 13 -3.55 3.72 2.84
C ASP A 13 -2.09 4.14 2.57
N THR A 14 -1.58 3.87 1.36
CA THR A 14 -0.20 4.17 0.98
C THR A 14 0.11 5.66 0.90
N CYS A 15 -0.83 6.50 0.43
CA CYS A 15 -0.69 7.95 0.41
C CYS A 15 -0.62 8.49 1.85
N HIS A 16 -1.53 8.04 2.72
CA HIS A 16 -1.54 8.46 4.13
C HIS A 16 -0.26 8.04 4.86
N ALA A 17 0.18 6.79 4.67
CA ALA A 17 1.42 6.29 5.28
C ALA A 17 2.62 7.13 4.84
N PHE A 18 2.73 7.43 3.54
CA PHE A 18 3.79 8.26 2.98
C PHE A 18 3.75 9.69 3.51
N ALA A 19 2.58 10.32 3.53
CA ALA A 19 2.38 11.66 4.09
C ALA A 19 2.67 11.72 5.60
N ALA A 20 2.45 10.62 6.33
CA ALA A 20 2.77 10.48 7.75
C ALA A 20 4.26 10.21 8.04
N GLY A 21 5.08 9.95 7.01
CA GLY A 21 6.52 9.74 7.15
C GLY A 21 6.96 8.27 7.14
N TYR A 22 6.13 7.35 6.66
CA TYR A 22 6.53 5.97 6.36
C TYR A 22 6.96 5.86 4.91
N ASP A 23 8.25 5.66 4.67
CA ASP A 23 8.80 5.66 3.32
C ASP A 23 8.39 4.40 2.56
N LEU A 24 8.01 4.59 1.30
CA LEU A 24 7.50 3.55 0.40
C LEU A 24 8.14 3.65 -1.00
N ARG A 25 9.12 4.53 -1.20
CA ARG A 25 9.70 4.85 -2.52
C ARG A 25 10.60 3.77 -3.11
N SER A 26 10.89 2.72 -2.36
CA SER A 26 11.69 1.58 -2.81
C SER A 26 11.24 0.30 -2.13
N ALA A 27 11.63 -0.85 -2.68
CA ALA A 27 11.36 -2.16 -2.07
C ALA A 27 11.95 -2.28 -0.65
N GLU A 28 13.15 -1.73 -0.41
CA GLU A 28 13.78 -1.71 0.92
C GLU A 28 12.98 -0.84 1.90
N ALA A 29 12.52 0.33 1.46
CA ALA A 29 11.69 1.21 2.27
C ALA A 29 10.33 0.56 2.60
N CYS A 30 9.71 -0.11 1.64
CA CYS A 30 8.50 -0.88 1.85
C CYS A 30 8.71 -1.98 2.90
N GLU A 31 9.73 -2.82 2.76
CA GLU A 31 10.02 -3.88 3.74
C GLU A 31 10.22 -3.29 5.15
N LYS A 32 10.98 -2.20 5.27
CA LYS A 32 11.18 -1.52 6.56
C LYS A 32 9.87 -1.00 7.17
N THR A 33 9.01 -0.38 6.35
CA THR A 33 7.71 0.15 6.79
C THR A 33 6.79 -0.99 7.23
N PHE A 34 6.66 -2.06 6.44
CA PHE A 34 5.77 -3.17 6.76
C PHE A 34 6.31 -4.10 7.85
N ALA A 35 7.63 -4.20 8.04
CA ALA A 35 8.22 -4.84 9.21
C ALA A 35 7.90 -4.08 10.51
N ALA A 36 7.88 -2.74 10.46
CA ALA A 36 7.44 -1.94 11.59
C ALA A 36 5.94 -2.13 11.86
N PHE A 37 5.11 -2.20 10.82
CA PHE A 37 3.69 -2.51 10.94
C PHE A 37 3.46 -3.87 11.61
N GLU A 38 4.15 -4.93 11.17
CA GLU A 38 4.06 -6.26 11.77
C GLU A 38 4.40 -6.24 13.26
N ARG A 39 5.52 -5.58 13.62
CA ARG A 39 5.97 -5.50 15.01
C ARG A 39 5.03 -4.73 15.93
N ILE A 40 4.38 -3.68 15.42
CA ILE A 40 3.56 -2.76 16.24
C ILE A 40 2.09 -3.17 16.27
N VAL A 41 1.56 -3.57 15.11
CA VAL A 41 0.14 -3.90 14.90
C VAL A 41 -0.01 -5.39 14.61
N GLY A 42 0.67 -5.87 13.57
CA GLY A 42 0.62 -7.24 13.10
C GLY A 42 -0.35 -7.46 11.94
N PHE A 43 0.11 -8.19 10.91
CA PHE A 43 -0.64 -8.51 9.69
C PHE A 43 -1.94 -9.27 9.96
N GLN A 44 -2.06 -9.98 11.10
CA GLN A 44 -3.31 -10.61 11.49
C GLN A 44 -4.48 -9.63 11.66
N TYR A 45 -4.22 -8.33 11.82
CA TYR A 45 -5.26 -7.29 11.90
C TYR A 45 -5.45 -6.52 10.59
N LEU A 46 -4.62 -6.73 9.57
CA LEU A 46 -4.82 -6.09 8.27
C LEU A 46 -6.07 -6.68 7.60
N ARG A 47 -7.00 -5.81 7.21
CA ARG A 47 -8.28 -6.21 6.59
C ARG A 47 -8.50 -5.61 5.22
N GLY A 48 -7.64 -4.69 4.78
CA GLY A 48 -7.69 -4.07 3.46
C GLY A 48 -6.54 -3.10 3.27
N MET A 49 -6.37 -2.64 2.04
CA MET A 49 -5.48 -1.53 1.72
C MET A 49 -6.12 -0.60 0.69
N HIS A 50 -5.78 0.68 0.80
CA HIS A 50 -5.98 1.65 -0.26
C HIS A 50 -4.64 1.91 -0.95
N LEU A 51 -4.62 1.73 -2.28
CA LEU A 51 -3.45 1.88 -3.12
C LEU A 51 -3.54 3.22 -3.83
N ASN A 52 -2.92 4.22 -3.21
CA ASN A 52 -2.91 5.61 -3.65
C ASN A 52 -1.47 6.10 -3.74
N ASP A 53 -1.07 6.65 -4.89
CA ASP A 53 0.17 7.43 -4.95
C ASP A 53 -0.08 8.79 -4.28
N ALA A 54 0.99 9.54 -3.97
CA ALA A 54 0.91 10.79 -3.24
C ALA A 54 1.38 11.97 -4.12
N LYS A 55 0.48 12.92 -4.38
CA LYS A 55 0.85 14.20 -5.00
C LYS A 55 1.70 15.07 -4.07
N SER A 56 1.52 14.90 -2.77
CA SER A 56 2.25 15.60 -1.71
C SER A 56 3.65 15.01 -1.47
N ALA A 57 4.54 15.81 -0.88
CA ALA A 57 5.88 15.35 -0.49
C ALA A 57 5.86 14.39 0.70
N PHE A 58 6.95 13.64 0.87
CA PHE A 58 7.17 12.72 1.98
C PHE A 58 7.08 13.43 3.34
N GLY A 59 6.35 12.84 4.30
CA GLY A 59 6.22 13.40 5.66
C GLY A 59 5.49 14.75 5.72
N SER A 60 4.82 15.16 4.65
CA SER A 60 4.15 16.47 4.55
C SER A 60 2.92 16.62 5.44
N ARG A 61 2.33 15.52 5.90
CA ARG A 61 1.02 15.50 6.61
C ARG A 61 -0.12 16.12 5.80
N VAL A 62 0.00 16.11 4.47
CA VAL A 62 -1.02 16.56 3.54
C VAL A 62 -1.54 15.35 2.79
N ASP A 63 -2.84 15.13 2.86
CA ASP A 63 -3.49 14.05 2.14
C ASP A 63 -3.93 14.51 0.75
N ARG A 64 -3.17 14.10 -0.28
CA ARG A 64 -3.50 14.36 -1.69
C ARG A 64 -3.07 13.18 -2.54
N HIS A 65 -4.04 12.38 -2.95
CA HIS A 65 -3.82 11.21 -3.80
C HIS A 65 -3.31 11.61 -5.20
N HIS A 66 -2.70 10.66 -5.88
CA HIS A 66 -2.37 10.70 -7.31
C HIS A 66 -2.59 9.32 -7.94
N SER A 67 -2.69 9.28 -9.27
CA SER A 67 -2.61 8.04 -10.05
C SER A 67 -1.30 7.30 -9.81
N LEU A 68 -1.34 5.98 -9.92
CA LEU A 68 -0.23 5.08 -9.59
C LEU A 68 1.01 5.40 -10.43
N GLY A 69 2.11 5.74 -9.77
CA GLY A 69 3.40 6.01 -10.41
C GLY A 69 3.62 7.45 -10.86
N GLU A 70 2.58 8.29 -10.83
CA GLU A 70 2.67 9.70 -11.20
C GLU A 70 2.92 10.62 -9.99
N GLY A 71 2.92 10.06 -8.77
CA GLY A 71 3.19 10.80 -7.55
C GLY A 71 4.61 10.59 -7.01
N ASN A 72 4.80 10.97 -5.74
CA ASN A 72 6.07 10.92 -5.04
C ASN A 72 6.38 9.55 -4.40
N ILE A 73 5.46 8.58 -4.47
CA ILE A 73 5.72 7.19 -4.05
C ILE A 73 6.31 6.40 -5.22
N GLY A 74 5.72 6.51 -6.40
CA GLY A 74 6.17 5.81 -7.61
C GLY A 74 5.69 4.36 -7.72
N HIS A 75 6.00 3.70 -8.84
CA HIS A 75 5.51 2.35 -9.16
C HIS A 75 6.07 1.20 -8.30
N ASP A 76 7.26 1.39 -7.72
CA ASP A 76 7.98 0.32 -7.01
C ASP A 76 7.18 -0.20 -5.80
N CYS A 77 6.55 0.70 -5.04
CA CYS A 77 5.70 0.34 -3.90
C CYS A 77 4.59 -0.63 -4.30
N PHE A 78 3.84 -0.27 -5.35
CA PHE A 78 2.67 -1.03 -5.75
C PHE A 78 3.07 -2.38 -6.36
N SER A 79 4.16 -2.41 -7.14
CA SER A 79 4.72 -3.68 -7.63
C SER A 79 5.16 -4.58 -6.47
N TRP A 80 5.82 -4.02 -5.46
CA TRP A 80 6.25 -4.76 -4.28
C TRP A 80 5.06 -5.33 -3.48
N ILE A 81 4.02 -4.53 -3.24
CA ILE A 81 2.77 -4.98 -2.59
C ILE A 81 2.15 -6.14 -3.37
N MET A 82 2.04 -6.02 -4.70
CA MET A 82 1.39 -7.05 -5.54
C MET A 82 2.16 -8.38 -5.60
N GLN A 83 3.43 -8.41 -5.19
CA GLN A 83 4.28 -9.61 -5.19
C GLN A 83 4.38 -10.29 -3.82
N ASP A 84 3.81 -9.68 -2.79
CA ASP A 84 3.91 -10.15 -1.42
C ASP A 84 2.61 -10.81 -0.95
N SER A 85 2.72 -12.08 -0.56
CA SER A 85 1.58 -12.91 -0.12
C SER A 85 0.95 -12.44 1.19
N ARG A 86 1.60 -11.55 1.95
CA ARG A 86 1.01 -10.93 3.15
C ARG A 86 -0.23 -10.08 2.84
N PHE A 87 -0.38 -9.64 1.59
CA PHE A 87 -1.51 -8.83 1.11
C PHE A 87 -2.55 -9.63 0.30
N ASP A 88 -2.40 -10.95 0.21
CA ASP A 88 -3.40 -11.80 -0.43
C ASP A 88 -4.66 -11.97 0.44
N GLY A 89 -5.82 -12.16 -0.19
CA GLY A 89 -7.08 -12.45 0.51
C GLY A 89 -7.77 -11.24 1.17
N ILE A 90 -7.21 -10.04 1.01
CA ILE A 90 -7.82 -8.78 1.45
C ILE A 90 -8.18 -7.88 0.26
N PRO A 91 -9.15 -6.96 0.40
CA PRO A 91 -9.44 -5.96 -0.62
C PRO A 91 -8.26 -4.99 -0.79
N LEU A 92 -7.85 -4.77 -2.04
CA LEU A 92 -6.91 -3.72 -2.44
C LEU A 92 -7.68 -2.74 -3.32
N ILE A 93 -7.88 -1.52 -2.84
CA ILE A 93 -8.82 -0.54 -3.42
C ILE A 93 -8.05 0.66 -3.98
N LEU A 94 -8.40 1.12 -5.17
CA LEU A 94 -7.90 2.38 -5.71
C LEU A 94 -8.83 3.51 -5.28
N GLU A 95 -8.24 4.61 -4.80
CA GLU A 95 -8.90 5.91 -4.61
C GLU A 95 -8.08 6.99 -5.35
N THR A 96 -7.45 6.58 -6.45
CA THR A 96 -6.63 7.44 -7.32
C THR A 96 -7.51 8.48 -8.01
N ILE A 97 -6.90 9.61 -8.39
CA ILE A 97 -7.62 10.83 -8.78
C ILE A 97 -8.30 10.76 -10.15
N ASN A 98 -7.94 9.78 -10.98
CA ASN A 98 -8.42 9.68 -12.36
C ASN A 98 -9.18 8.36 -12.59
N PRO A 99 -10.52 8.36 -12.46
CA PRO A 99 -11.32 7.15 -12.66
C PRO A 99 -11.33 6.62 -14.09
N ASP A 100 -11.01 7.47 -15.08
CA ASP A 100 -11.01 7.06 -16.49
C ASP A 100 -9.93 6.01 -16.80
N ILE A 101 -8.87 5.95 -15.99
CA ILE A 101 -7.76 4.99 -16.13
C ILE A 101 -7.77 3.87 -15.10
N TRP A 102 -8.79 3.77 -14.24
CA TRP A 102 -8.84 2.71 -13.21
C TRP A 102 -8.75 1.30 -13.81
N ALA A 103 -9.37 1.07 -14.98
CA ALA A 103 -9.27 -0.21 -15.66
C ALA A 103 -7.82 -0.57 -16.01
N GLU A 104 -7.02 0.43 -16.41
CA GLU A 104 -5.62 0.28 -16.77
C GLU A 104 -4.74 0.10 -15.53
N GLU A 105 -4.97 0.88 -14.47
CA GLU A 105 -4.28 0.72 -13.18
C GLU A 105 -4.54 -0.68 -12.57
N ILE A 106 -5.78 -1.15 -12.60
CA ILE A 106 -6.15 -2.49 -12.14
C ILE A 106 -5.48 -3.58 -13.01
N ALA A 107 -5.45 -3.40 -14.33
CA ALA A 107 -4.79 -4.34 -15.22
C ALA A 107 -3.29 -4.40 -14.97
N TRP A 108 -2.65 -3.25 -14.77
CA TRP A 108 -1.23 -3.14 -14.44
C TRP A 108 -0.89 -3.84 -13.10
N LEU A 109 -1.64 -3.56 -12.03
CA LEU A 109 -1.47 -4.23 -10.73
C LEU A 109 -1.57 -5.75 -10.85
N ARG A 110 -2.54 -6.26 -11.62
CA ARG A 110 -2.69 -7.70 -11.87
C ARG A 110 -1.50 -8.27 -12.64
N GLY A 111 -0.96 -7.54 -13.60
CA GLY A 111 0.22 -7.91 -14.38
C GLY A 111 1.51 -7.96 -13.56
N SER A 112 1.62 -7.13 -12.51
CA SER A 112 2.79 -7.09 -11.60
C SER A 112 2.88 -8.27 -10.62
N ARG A 113 1.86 -9.13 -10.54
CA ARG A 113 1.87 -10.31 -9.65
C ARG A 113 2.87 -11.37 -10.16
N LEU A 114 3.71 -11.89 -9.27
CA LEU A 114 4.58 -13.03 -9.60
C LEU A 114 3.75 -14.33 -9.76
N PRO A 115 4.20 -15.27 -10.62
CA PRO A 115 3.58 -16.59 -10.71
C PRO A 115 3.62 -17.32 -9.37
N LYS A 116 2.50 -17.90 -8.95
CA LYS A 116 2.35 -18.58 -7.64
C LYS A 116 3.25 -19.81 -7.44
N TRP A 117 3.89 -20.31 -8.50
CA TRP A 117 4.81 -21.47 -8.45
C TRP A 117 6.28 -21.08 -8.19
N ARG A 118 6.61 -19.79 -8.05
CA ARG A 118 7.98 -19.31 -7.76
C ARG A 118 8.33 -19.25 -6.26
N LYS A 119 7.66 -20.04 -5.40
CA LYS A 119 8.03 -20.21 -3.99
C LYS A 119 8.28 -21.67 -3.68
#